data_AF-A0A1H4FJJ5-F1
#
_entry.id   AF-A0A1H4FJJ5-F1
#
_cell.length_a   1.000
_cell.length_b   1.000
_cell.length_c   1.000
_cell.angle_alpha   90.00
_cell.angle_beta   90.00
_cell.angle_gamma   90.00
#
_symmetry.space_group_name_H-M   'P 1'
#
loop_
_entity.id
_entity.type
_entity.pdbx_description
1 polymer ?
#
loop_
_entity_poly.entity_id
_entity_poly.type
_entity_poly.pdbx_seq_one_letter_code
_entity_poly.pdbx_strand_id
1 'polypeptide(L)'
;MFVAQRLNRQSVEDADEKRAKRFFADARLPSGERAELEDYKNSGYSRGHMAPAGDMPTPTAMAQSFSLANMVPQNPQQNGGAWNKIEQDTRRYARRAKGDVFVITGPVFTDSGPRIGANGVKVPTYLYKLVYDVTTQRAWAHWQENREGETVSRPISYQELVKRTGVEFLPKSALQH
;
A
#
# COMPACT_ATOMS: atom_id res chain seq x y z
N MET A 1 5.88 -0.66 -9.97
CA MET A 1 4.43 -0.39 -9.84
C MET A 1 4.17 0.06 -8.42
N PHE A 2 3.39 1.13 -8.22
CA PHE A 2 3.03 1.65 -6.90
C PHE A 2 1.68 2.35 -6.94
N VAL A 3 1.08 2.59 -5.78
CA VAL A 3 -0.12 3.40 -5.62
C VAL A 3 0.24 4.62 -4.77
N ALA A 4 -0.14 5.81 -5.26
CA ALA A 4 0.07 7.07 -4.57
C ALA A 4 -1.26 7.60 -4.01
N GLN A 5 -1.22 8.13 -2.80
CA GLN A 5 -2.34 8.75 -2.11
C GLN A 5 -1.92 10.11 -1.57
N ARG A 6 -2.87 11.05 -1.53
CA ARG A 6 -2.74 12.31 -0.80
C ARG A 6 -3.65 12.27 0.41
N LEU A 7 -3.08 12.39 1.59
CA LEU A 7 -3.80 12.42 2.86
C LEU A 7 -3.65 13.80 3.50
N ASN A 8 -4.71 14.28 4.13
CA ASN A 8 -4.68 15.40 5.05
C ASN A 8 -5.70 15.19 6.16
N ARG A 9 -5.78 16.13 7.12
CA ARG A 9 -6.72 16.02 8.24
C ARG A 9 -8.15 15.77 7.78
N GLN A 10 -8.65 16.58 6.84
CA GLN A 10 -10.01 16.47 6.35
C GLN A 10 -10.27 15.10 5.71
N SER A 11 -9.38 14.65 4.80
CA SER A 11 -9.58 13.37 4.11
C SER A 11 -9.53 12.16 5.06
N VAL A 12 -8.73 12.24 6.13
CA VAL A 12 -8.66 11.18 7.15
C VAL A 12 -9.91 11.19 8.05
N GLU A 13 -10.48 12.36 8.33
CA GLU A 13 -11.70 12.49 9.14
C GLU A 13 -12.97 12.12 8.36
N ASP A 14 -12.97 12.34 7.05
CA ASP A 14 -14.06 11.94 6.15
C ASP A 14 -14.08 10.43 5.86
N ALA A 15 -12.97 9.73 6.09
CA ALA A 15 -12.87 8.31 5.82
C ALA A 15 -13.72 7.48 6.80
N ASP A 16 -14.61 6.64 6.26
CA ASP A 16 -15.52 5.79 7.04
C ASP A 16 -15.35 4.32 6.65
N GLU A 17 -14.58 3.56 7.44
CA GLU A 17 -14.20 2.15 7.22
C GLU A 17 -15.38 1.17 6.99
N LYS A 18 -16.64 1.58 7.21
CA LYS A 18 -17.79 0.67 7.23
C LYS A 18 -18.56 0.51 5.90
N ARG A 19 -18.21 1.23 4.83
CA ARG A 19 -19.12 1.40 3.67
C ARG A 19 -18.97 0.43 2.50
N ALA A 20 -17.88 -0.34 2.37
CA ALA A 20 -17.76 -1.38 1.34
C ALA A 20 -16.88 -2.56 1.79
N LYS A 21 -17.16 -3.77 1.28
CA LYS A 21 -16.40 -5.00 1.60
C LYS A 21 -16.20 -5.96 0.41
N ARG A 22 -16.58 -5.56 -0.81
CA ARG A 22 -16.64 -6.46 -1.96
C ARG A 22 -15.50 -6.19 -2.94
N PHE A 23 -14.56 -7.13 -3.00
CA PHE A 23 -13.49 -7.16 -3.99
C PHE A 23 -14.03 -7.47 -5.40
N PHE A 24 -13.37 -6.94 -6.42
CA PHE A 24 -13.70 -7.20 -7.83
C PHE A 24 -12.48 -7.10 -8.74
N ALA A 25 -12.48 -7.86 -9.84
CA ALA A 25 -11.48 -7.74 -10.89
C ALA A 25 -11.65 -6.42 -11.66
N ASP A 26 -10.55 -5.76 -12.00
CA ASP A 26 -10.59 -4.47 -12.69
C ASP A 26 -10.94 -4.67 -14.17
N ALA A 27 -12.15 -4.30 -14.57
CA ALA A 27 -12.62 -4.47 -15.94
C ALA A 27 -11.88 -3.59 -16.97
N ARG A 28 -11.08 -2.62 -16.53
CA ARG A 28 -10.24 -1.78 -17.41
C ARG A 28 -8.97 -2.51 -17.86
N LEU A 29 -8.58 -3.59 -17.17
CA LEU A 29 -7.42 -4.40 -17.52
C LEU A 29 -7.82 -5.59 -18.41
N PRO A 30 -7.01 -5.96 -19.42
CA PRO A 30 -7.21 -7.18 -20.19
C PRO A 30 -7.29 -8.41 -19.28
N SER A 31 -8.12 -9.39 -19.64
CA SER A 31 -8.33 -10.59 -18.81
C SER A 31 -7.05 -11.39 -18.55
N GLY A 32 -6.13 -11.45 -19.53
CA GLY A 32 -4.84 -12.13 -19.39
C GLY A 32 -3.80 -11.37 -18.55
N GLU A 33 -4.09 -10.13 -18.16
CA GLU A 33 -3.18 -9.25 -17.41
C GLU A 33 -3.75 -8.83 -16.05
N ARG A 34 -4.96 -9.29 -15.71
CA ARG A 34 -5.65 -8.93 -14.46
C ARG A 34 -5.73 -10.12 -13.51
N ALA A 35 -5.76 -9.83 -12.21
CA ALA A 35 -6.09 -10.81 -11.20
C ALA A 35 -7.62 -11.01 -11.11
N GLU A 36 -8.03 -12.24 -10.79
CA GLU A 36 -9.39 -12.63 -10.51
C GLU A 36 -9.56 -13.03 -9.04
N LEU A 37 -10.80 -13.03 -8.54
CA LEU A 37 -11.07 -13.43 -7.15
C LEU A 37 -10.67 -14.88 -6.88
N GLU A 38 -10.81 -15.76 -7.87
CA GLU A 38 -10.45 -17.16 -7.76
C GLU A 38 -8.93 -17.37 -7.63
N ASP A 39 -8.08 -16.43 -8.08
CA ASP A 39 -6.63 -16.55 -7.92
C ASP A 39 -6.19 -16.48 -6.45
N TYR A 40 -6.96 -15.75 -5.64
CA TYR A 40 -6.69 -15.57 -4.21
C TYR A 40 -7.32 -16.69 -3.36
N LYS A 41 -8.34 -17.37 -3.87
CA LYS A 41 -9.08 -18.39 -3.13
C LYS A 41 -8.20 -19.59 -2.84
N ASN A 42 -8.17 -20.04 -1.58
CA ASN A 42 -7.35 -21.16 -1.10
C ASN A 42 -5.83 -21.01 -1.38
N SER A 43 -5.35 -19.81 -1.70
CA SER A 43 -3.93 -19.55 -1.99
C SER A 43 -3.05 -19.47 -0.74
N GLY A 44 -3.66 -19.33 0.45
CA GLY A 44 -2.97 -19.00 1.69
C GLY A 44 -2.66 -17.50 1.86
N TYR A 45 -2.89 -16.68 0.83
CA TYR A 45 -2.67 -15.24 0.87
C TYR A 45 -3.97 -14.45 1.00
N SER A 46 -3.88 -13.33 1.71
CA SER A 46 -4.93 -12.31 1.76
C SER A 46 -4.82 -11.33 0.59
N ARG A 47 -5.87 -10.54 0.38
CA ARG A 47 -5.89 -9.42 -0.58
C ARG A 47 -5.42 -8.15 0.14
N GLY A 48 -4.14 -7.85 0.01
CA GLY A 48 -3.47 -6.73 0.66
C GLY A 48 -3.64 -5.42 -0.11
N HIS A 49 -4.23 -4.40 0.51
CA HIS A 49 -4.44 -3.10 -0.13
C HIS A 49 -3.14 -2.33 -0.28
N MET A 50 -2.89 -1.72 -1.44
CA MET A 50 -1.83 -0.71 -1.60
C MET A 50 -2.32 0.67 -1.15
N ALA A 51 -3.51 1.07 -1.59
CA ALA A 51 -4.29 2.16 -1.01
C ALA A 51 -5.39 1.60 -0.09
N PRO A 52 -5.26 1.74 1.25
CA PRO A 52 -6.19 1.15 2.21
C PRO A 52 -7.60 1.72 2.09
N ALA A 53 -8.62 0.87 2.25
CA ALA A 53 -10.01 1.32 2.29
C ALA A 53 -10.26 2.36 3.40
N GLY A 54 -9.59 2.23 4.54
CA GLY A 54 -9.69 3.18 5.66
C GLY A 54 -9.08 4.56 5.42
N ASP A 55 -8.46 4.78 4.26
CA ASP A 55 -7.95 6.08 3.84
C ASP A 55 -8.92 6.80 2.86
N MET A 56 -10.01 6.15 2.46
CA MET A 56 -10.89 6.63 1.38
C MET A 56 -12.00 7.54 1.92
N PRO A 57 -12.04 8.83 1.53
CA PRO A 57 -12.95 9.82 2.12
C PRO A 57 -14.39 9.75 1.58
N THR A 58 -14.64 8.97 0.54
CA THR A 58 -15.98 8.86 -0.07
C THR A 58 -16.36 7.40 -0.30
N PRO A 59 -17.66 7.06 -0.33
CA PRO A 59 -18.12 5.71 -0.67
C PRO A 59 -17.60 5.22 -2.02
N THR A 60 -17.50 6.11 -3.01
CA THR A 60 -16.98 5.77 -4.35
C THR A 60 -15.49 5.44 -4.29
N ALA A 61 -14.68 6.28 -3.64
CA ALA A 61 -13.25 6.01 -3.45
C ALA A 61 -13.04 4.72 -2.66
N MET A 62 -13.87 4.50 -1.64
CA MET A 62 -13.86 3.26 -0.85
C MET A 62 -14.14 2.05 -1.73
N ALA A 63 -15.23 2.06 -2.51
CA ALA A 63 -15.54 0.96 -3.42
C ALA A 63 -14.38 0.71 -4.40
N GLN A 64 -13.80 1.76 -4.99
CA GLN A 64 -12.67 1.64 -5.93
C GLN A 64 -11.43 1.03 -5.29
N SER A 65 -11.19 1.25 -3.99
CA SER A 65 -10.06 0.65 -3.28
C SER A 65 -10.11 -0.88 -3.23
N PHE A 66 -11.29 -1.50 -3.40
CA PHE A 66 -11.46 -2.96 -3.44
C PHE A 66 -11.20 -3.58 -4.83
N SER A 67 -10.79 -2.79 -5.84
CA SER A 67 -10.31 -3.33 -7.11
C SER A 67 -9.08 -4.21 -6.89
N LEU A 68 -9.02 -5.37 -7.53
CA LEU A 68 -7.84 -6.24 -7.49
C LEU A 68 -6.59 -5.61 -8.11
N ALA A 69 -6.72 -4.54 -8.91
CA ALA A 69 -5.59 -3.73 -9.38
C ALA A 69 -4.89 -2.97 -8.23
N ASN A 70 -5.58 -2.80 -7.09
CA ASN A 70 -5.04 -2.23 -5.86
C ASN A 70 -4.62 -3.31 -4.83
N MET A 71 -4.62 -4.59 -5.23
CA MET A 71 -4.31 -5.71 -4.35
C MET A 71 -2.98 -6.37 -4.70
N VAL A 72 -2.33 -6.90 -3.68
CA VAL A 72 -1.27 -7.89 -3.83
C VAL A 72 -1.54 -9.08 -2.91
N PRO A 73 -1.03 -10.29 -3.23
CA PRO A 73 -1.01 -11.40 -2.30
C PRO A 73 -0.19 -11.06 -1.05
N GLN A 74 -0.84 -10.91 0.09
CA GLN A 74 -0.19 -10.51 1.33
C GLN A 74 -0.37 -11.58 2.40
N ASN A 75 0.69 -11.91 3.13
CA ASN A 75 0.62 -12.84 4.25
C ASN A 75 -0.43 -12.34 5.26
N PRO A 76 -1.40 -13.17 5.67
CA PRO A 76 -2.51 -12.71 6.52
C PRO A 76 -2.08 -12.11 7.87
N GLN A 77 -1.03 -12.64 8.51
CA GLN A 77 -0.55 -12.12 9.79
C GLN A 77 0.17 -10.78 9.63
N GLN A 78 0.98 -10.64 8.57
CA GLN A 78 1.63 -9.37 8.27
C GLN A 78 0.61 -8.30 7.87
N ASN A 79 -0.39 -8.65 7.04
CA ASN A 79 -1.49 -7.76 6.62
C ASN A 79 -2.29 -7.25 7.83
N GLY A 80 -2.88 -8.17 8.60
CA GLY A 80 -3.75 -7.82 9.73
C GLY A 80 -3.01 -7.27 10.95
N GLY A 81 -1.70 -7.55 11.07
CA GLY A 81 -0.85 -7.17 12.19
C GLY A 81 0.04 -5.97 11.88
N ALA A 82 1.30 -6.24 11.56
CA ALA A 82 2.33 -5.21 11.48
C ALA A 82 2.07 -4.16 10.38
N TRP A 83 1.52 -4.57 9.24
CA TRP A 83 1.20 -3.65 8.15
C TRP A 83 0.02 -2.73 8.48
N ASN A 84 -1.08 -3.29 8.99
CA ASN A 84 -2.23 -2.52 9.47
C ASN A 84 -1.80 -1.51 10.55
N LYS A 85 -0.87 -1.87 11.45
CA LYS A 85 -0.30 -0.91 12.40
C LYS A 85 0.41 0.25 11.70
N ILE A 86 1.23 0.00 10.67
CA ILE A 86 1.89 1.05 9.89
C ILE A 86 0.86 1.97 9.21
N GLU A 87 -0.22 1.41 8.66
CA GLU A 87 -1.30 2.18 8.03
C GLU A 87 -2.01 3.09 9.04
N GLN A 88 -2.36 2.57 10.22
CA GLN A 88 -2.97 3.35 11.28
C GLN A 88 -2.02 4.44 11.81
N ASP A 89 -0.74 4.12 12.00
CA ASP A 89 0.27 5.09 12.44
C ASP A 89 0.42 6.22 11.40
N THR A 90 0.41 5.88 10.11
CA THR A 90 0.45 6.85 8.99
C THR A 90 -0.79 7.74 8.98
N ARG A 91 -2.00 7.17 9.14
CA ARG A 91 -3.24 7.96 9.26
C ARG A 91 -3.19 8.92 10.46
N ARG A 92 -2.72 8.45 11.62
CA ARG A 92 -2.59 9.28 12.83
C ARG A 92 -1.56 10.38 12.67
N TYR A 93 -0.52 10.18 11.85
CA TYR A 93 0.41 11.24 11.48
C TYR A 93 -0.28 12.27 10.57
N ALA A 94 -0.89 11.84 9.47
CA ALA A 94 -1.54 12.71 8.50
C ALA A 94 -2.66 13.58 9.12
N ARG A 95 -3.40 13.04 10.10
CA ARG A 95 -4.41 13.80 10.85
C ARG A 95 -3.83 15.00 11.62
N ARG A 96 -2.59 14.88 12.10
CA ARG A 96 -1.88 15.89 12.88
C ARG A 96 -1.01 16.83 12.04
N ALA A 97 -0.67 16.43 10.82
CA ALA A 97 0.09 17.26 9.88
C ALA A 97 -0.61 18.61 9.62
N LYS A 98 0.19 19.63 9.32
CA LYS A 98 -0.32 20.98 9.00
C LYS A 98 -0.82 21.11 7.56
N GLY A 99 -0.31 20.27 6.67
CA GLY A 99 -0.67 20.25 5.25
C GLY A 99 -0.79 18.84 4.71
N ASP A 100 -0.63 18.70 3.40
CA ASP A 100 -0.75 17.42 2.73
C ASP A 100 0.43 16.48 3.05
N VAL A 101 0.09 15.21 3.23
CA VAL A 101 1.01 14.08 3.36
C VAL A 101 0.79 13.17 2.16
N PHE A 102 1.82 13.01 1.34
CA PHE A 102 1.80 12.05 0.24
C PHE A 102 2.29 10.70 0.73
N VAL A 103 1.52 9.65 0.43
CA VAL A 103 1.83 8.27 0.78
C VAL A 103 1.97 7.48 -0.51
N ILE A 104 3.08 6.76 -0.68
CA ILE A 104 3.30 5.87 -1.81
C ILE A 104 3.54 4.46 -1.28
N THR A 105 2.63 3.54 -1.62
CA THR A 105 2.71 2.14 -1.23
C THR A 105 3.05 1.29 -2.44
N GLY A 106 3.94 0.32 -2.30
CA GLY A 106 4.22 -0.59 -3.40
C GLY A 106 4.79 -1.96 -2.99
N PRO A 107 4.62 -2.96 -3.87
CA PRO A 107 5.28 -4.26 -3.76
C PRO A 107 6.70 -4.25 -4.32
N VAL A 108 7.51 -5.17 -3.79
CA VAL A 108 8.82 -5.53 -4.34
C VAL A 108 8.83 -7.04 -4.58
N PHE A 109 9.06 -7.41 -5.84
CA PHE A 109 9.09 -8.81 -6.27
C PHE A 109 10.54 -9.25 -6.46
N THR A 110 10.85 -10.47 -6.03
CA THR A 110 12.07 -11.16 -6.42
C THR A 110 11.73 -12.27 -7.42
N ASP A 111 12.70 -12.72 -8.20
CA ASP A 111 12.49 -13.76 -9.22
C ASP A 111 12.06 -15.11 -8.61
N SER A 112 12.43 -15.34 -7.35
CA SER A 112 12.07 -16.53 -6.56
C SER A 112 10.67 -16.44 -5.91
N GLY A 113 9.95 -15.32 -6.09
CA GLY A 113 8.65 -15.12 -5.46
C GLY A 113 7.59 -16.10 -6.00
N PRO A 114 6.74 -16.69 -5.13
CA PRO A 114 5.70 -17.58 -5.59
C PRO A 114 4.65 -16.84 -6.43
N ARG A 115 3.83 -17.60 -7.13
CA ARG A 115 2.66 -17.12 -7.86
C ARG A 115 1.43 -17.87 -7.41
N ILE A 116 0.28 -17.21 -7.39
CA ILE A 116 -0.99 -17.80 -6.99
C ILE A 116 -2.00 -17.75 -8.14
N GLY A 117 -2.92 -18.71 -8.12
CA GLY A 117 -4.03 -18.76 -9.07
C GLY A 117 -3.64 -19.15 -10.49
N ALA A 118 -4.66 -19.30 -11.33
CA ALA A 118 -4.50 -19.67 -12.74
C ALA A 118 -3.87 -18.53 -13.56
N ASN A 119 -4.09 -17.28 -13.15
CA ASN A 119 -3.50 -16.11 -13.80
C ASN A 119 -2.06 -15.82 -13.32
N GLY A 120 -1.51 -16.62 -12.40
CA GLY A 120 -0.11 -16.53 -11.99
C GLY A 120 0.25 -15.20 -11.30
N VAL A 121 -0.64 -14.70 -10.44
CA VAL A 121 -0.46 -13.44 -9.71
C VAL A 121 0.79 -13.53 -8.84
N LYS A 122 1.76 -12.65 -9.07
CA LYS A 122 3.02 -12.64 -8.32
C LYS A 122 2.78 -12.26 -6.85
N VAL A 123 3.41 -13.00 -5.94
CA VAL A 123 3.47 -12.65 -4.53
C VAL A 123 4.71 -11.78 -4.29
N PRO A 124 4.58 -10.56 -3.72
CA PRO A 124 5.73 -9.74 -3.38
C PRO A 124 6.51 -10.32 -2.21
N THR A 125 7.82 -10.14 -2.23
CA THR A 125 8.74 -10.50 -1.14
C THR A 125 8.75 -9.41 -0.06
N TYR A 126 8.66 -8.14 -0.47
CA TYR A 126 8.56 -7.01 0.44
C TYR A 126 7.43 -6.05 0.05
N LEU A 127 6.97 -5.30 1.03
CA LEU A 127 6.12 -4.13 0.86
C LEU A 127 6.85 -2.91 1.40
N TYR A 128 6.70 -1.78 0.71
CA TYR A 128 7.17 -0.49 1.20
C TYR A 128 6.04 0.53 1.27
N LYS A 129 6.16 1.46 2.21
CA LYS A 129 5.28 2.63 2.33
C LYS A 129 6.14 3.87 2.58
N LEU A 130 6.30 4.69 1.55
CA LEU A 130 6.91 6.02 1.63
C LEU A 130 5.87 7.01 2.17
N VAL A 131 6.28 7.84 3.12
CA VAL A 131 5.51 8.96 3.64
C VAL A 131 6.32 10.24 3.42
N TYR A 132 5.70 11.24 2.81
CA TYR A 132 6.29 12.55 2.57
C TYR A 132 5.35 13.65 3.07
N ASP A 133 5.80 14.44 4.04
CA ASP A 133 5.08 15.60 4.57
C ASP A 133 5.57 16.86 3.87
N VAL A 134 4.67 17.52 3.12
CA VAL A 134 5.00 18.69 2.31
C VAL A 134 5.37 19.90 3.18
N THR A 135 4.74 20.04 4.36
CA THR A 135 4.97 21.21 5.22
C THR A 135 6.32 21.16 5.89
N THR A 136 6.76 19.97 6.30
CA THR A 136 8.06 19.77 6.96
C THR A 136 9.16 19.38 5.98
N GLN A 137 8.81 19.05 4.74
CA GLN A 137 9.71 18.52 3.71
C GLN A 137 10.45 17.24 4.15
N ARG A 138 9.84 16.48 5.08
CA ARG A 138 10.42 15.23 5.61
C ARG A 138 9.86 14.03 4.87
N ALA A 139 10.74 13.07 4.58
CA ALA A 139 10.39 11.79 3.98
C ALA A 139 11.01 10.62 4.75
N TRP A 140 10.25 9.55 4.92
CA TRP A 140 10.72 8.26 5.46
C TRP A 140 9.93 7.12 4.84
N ALA A 141 10.46 5.91 4.90
CA ALA A 141 9.76 4.74 4.39
C ALA A 141 9.73 3.60 5.39
N HIS A 142 8.61 2.90 5.44
CA HIS A 142 8.53 1.58 6.04
C HIS A 142 8.91 0.54 4.98
N TRP A 143 9.65 -0.50 5.39
CA TRP A 143 10.04 -1.62 4.55
C TRP A 143 9.83 -2.91 5.35
N GLN A 144 8.95 -3.77 4.89
CA GLN A 144 8.59 -5.02 5.58
C GLN A 144 8.61 -6.21 4.65
N GLU A 145 9.04 -7.35 5.19
CA GLU A 145 8.95 -8.63 4.49
C GLU A 145 7.52 -9.17 4.52
N ASN A 146 7.05 -9.71 3.39
CA ASN A 146 5.71 -10.26 3.25
C ASN A 146 5.64 -11.70 3.78
N ARG A 147 5.83 -11.85 5.09
CA ARG A 147 5.94 -13.16 5.74
C ARG A 147 5.21 -13.24 7.07
N GLU A 148 4.98 -14.46 7.52
CA GLU A 148 4.47 -14.73 8.85
C GLU A 148 5.44 -14.23 9.94
N GLY A 149 4.90 -13.74 11.06
CA GLY A 149 5.69 -13.27 12.20
C GLY A 149 6.43 -11.95 11.99
N GLU A 150 6.23 -11.25 10.88
CA GLU A 150 6.85 -9.95 10.64
C GLU A 150 6.38 -8.90 11.67
N THR A 151 7.29 -8.06 12.13
CA THR A 151 7.02 -7.02 13.14
C THR A 151 7.32 -5.62 12.61
N VAL A 152 6.79 -4.59 13.27
CA VAL A 152 7.07 -3.20 12.89
C VAL A 152 8.52 -2.86 13.21
N SER A 153 9.29 -2.56 12.16
CA SER A 153 10.68 -2.11 12.25
C SER A 153 10.78 -0.58 12.24
N ARG A 154 11.97 -0.06 12.56
CA ARG A 154 12.25 1.37 12.39
C ARG A 154 12.18 1.76 10.91
N PRO A 155 11.63 2.93 10.56
CA PRO A 155 11.67 3.42 9.19
C PRO A 155 13.09 3.54 8.64
N ILE A 156 13.22 3.30 7.34
CA ILE A 156 14.41 3.61 6.55
C ILE A 156 14.33 5.03 5.99
N SER A 157 15.48 5.60 5.60
CA SER A 157 15.51 6.88 4.91
C SER A 157 14.92 6.78 3.50
N TYR A 158 14.55 7.94 2.94
CA TYR A 158 14.14 8.02 1.54
C TYR A 158 15.25 7.54 0.59
N GLN A 159 16.50 7.90 0.84
CA GLN A 159 17.64 7.50 0.00
C GLN A 159 17.83 5.99 0.01
N GLU A 160 17.63 5.32 1.15
CA GLU A 160 17.69 3.86 1.22
C GLU A 160 16.53 3.22 0.44
N LEU A 161 15.32 3.80 0.48
CA LEU A 161 14.22 3.33 -0.36
C LEU A 161 14.55 3.45 -1.85
N VAL A 162 15.07 4.60 -2.29
CA VAL A 162 15.50 4.82 -3.69
C VAL A 162 16.56 3.79 -4.07
N LYS A 163 17.56 3.55 -3.21
CA LYS A 163 18.60 2.54 -3.45
C LYS A 163 18.03 1.14 -3.63
N ARG A 164 17.04 0.73 -2.82
CA ARG A 164 16.41 -0.60 -2.90
C ARG A 164 15.51 -0.77 -4.11
N THR A 165 14.80 0.29 -4.51
CA THR A 165 13.77 0.22 -5.55
C THR A 165 14.27 0.64 -6.92
N GLY A 166 15.35 1.44 -6.98
CA GLY A 166 15.82 2.09 -8.20
C GLY A 166 14.89 3.21 -8.70
N VAL A 167 13.93 3.67 -7.88
CA VAL A 167 12.90 4.63 -8.28
C VAL A 167 13.06 5.93 -7.49
N GLU A 168 13.15 7.06 -8.19
CA GLU A 168 12.97 8.39 -7.58
C GLU A 168 11.48 8.72 -7.53
N PHE A 169 10.91 8.79 -6.32
CA PHE A 169 9.47 9.03 -6.12
C PHE A 169 9.11 10.50 -5.95
N LEU A 170 10.04 11.29 -5.41
CA LEU A 170 9.86 12.70 -5.11
C LEU A 170 10.73 13.54 -6.05
N PRO A 171 10.26 14.72 -6.49
CA PRO A 171 11.09 15.60 -7.30
C PRO A 171 12.31 16.08 -6.48
N LYS A 172 13.43 16.36 -7.15
CA LYS A 172 14.68 16.76 -6.48
C LYS A 172 14.55 17.99 -5.60
N SER A 173 13.57 18.86 -5.86
CA SER A 173 13.26 20.05 -5.06
C SER A 173 12.45 19.77 -3.79
N ALA A 174 11.97 18.54 -3.57
CA ALA A 174 11.06 18.21 -2.47
C ALA A 174 11.77 17.98 -1.12
N LEU A 175 13.08 17.71 -1.12
CA LEU A 175 13.81 17.32 0.09
C LEU A 175 14.77 18.43 0.50
N GLN A 176 14.77 18.80 1.78
CA GLN A 176 15.86 19.61 2.34
C GLN A 176 17.08 18.72 2.58
N HIS A 177 18.27 19.22 2.21
CA HIS A 177 19.56 18.59 2.46
C HIS A 177 19.93 18.61 3.95
#